data_AF-A0A0G4AZA0-F1
#
_entry.id   AF-A0A0G4AZA0-F1
#
_cell.length_a   1.000
_cell.length_b   1.000
_cell.length_c   1.000
_cell.angle_alpha   90.00
_cell.angle_beta   90.00
_cell.angle_gamma   90.00
#
_symmetry.space_group_name_H-M   'P 1'
#
loop_
_entity.id
_entity.type
_entity.pdbx_description
1 polymer ?
#
loop_
_entity_poly.entity_id
_entity_poly.type
_entity_poly.pdbx_seq_one_letter_code
_entity_poly.pdbx_strand_id
1 'polypeptide(L)' 'MAETKTTKKAAPKKADEVKTIAQLQEELLQKRTDQLANKRSHAAGELVNPRVITATRKEIARLHTAIRAAELAAKESK' A
#
# COMPACT_ATOMS: atom_id res chain seq x y z
N MET A 1 -27.68 -3.88 31.21
CA MET A 1 -26.76 -2.80 30.78
C MET A 1 -26.36 -3.08 29.34
N ALA A 2 -27.02 -2.42 28.40
CA ALA A 2 -26.71 -2.53 26.98
C ALA A 2 -25.61 -1.52 26.65
N GLU A 3 -24.47 -1.99 26.15
CA GLU A 3 -23.45 -1.13 25.55
C GLU A 3 -23.26 -1.54 24.09
N THR A 4 -23.99 -0.85 23.22
CA THR A 4 -23.85 -0.91 21.77
C THR A 4 -22.53 -0.23 21.37
N LYS A 5 -21.52 -1.02 20.99
CA LYS A 5 -20.27 -0.50 20.43
C LYS A 5 -20.50 -0.03 18.99
N THR A 6 -20.75 1.27 18.84
CA THR A 6 -20.70 1.99 17.56
C THR A 6 -19.27 2.02 17.04
N THR A 7 -18.95 1.24 16.00
CA THR A 7 -17.70 1.38 15.25
C THR A 7 -17.82 2.58 14.31
N LYS A 8 -17.18 3.69 14.72
CA LYS A 8 -17.04 4.91 13.92
C LYS A 8 -16.45 4.58 12.55
N LYS A 9 -17.18 4.93 11.49
CA LYS A 9 -16.71 5.02 10.11
C LYS A 9 -15.48 5.91 10.09
N ALA A 10 -14.32 5.34 9.77
CA ALA A 10 -13.08 6.09 9.66
C ALA A 10 -13.21 7.13 8.53
N ALA A 11 -12.84 8.36 8.84
CA ALA A 11 -12.85 9.51 7.95
C ALA A 11 -12.01 9.27 6.69
N PRO A 12 -12.36 9.87 5.54
CA PRO A 12 -11.56 9.80 4.33
C PRO A 12 -10.20 10.45 4.61
N LYS A 13 -9.12 9.66 4.51
CA LYS A 13 -7.76 10.20 4.53
C LYS A 13 -7.61 11.09 3.31
N LYS A 14 -7.22 12.34 3.56
CA LYS A 14 -6.97 13.37 2.55
C LYS A 14 -6.02 12.81 1.49
N ALA A 15 -6.32 13.16 0.24
CA ALA A 15 -5.47 12.88 -0.90
C ALA A 15 -4.12 13.57 -0.68
N ASP A 16 -3.13 12.78 -0.27
CA ASP A 16 -1.74 13.14 -0.46
C ASP A 16 -1.52 13.35 -1.96
N GLU A 17 -0.75 14.39 -2.26
CA GLU A 17 -0.33 14.89 -3.56
C GLU A 17 -0.27 13.78 -4.63
N VAL A 18 -0.82 14.06 -5.81
CA VAL A 18 -0.77 13.15 -6.96
C VAL A 18 0.69 12.98 -7.36
N LYS A 19 1.36 11.98 -6.77
CA LYS A 19 2.70 11.56 -7.14
C LYS A 19 2.70 11.29 -8.63
N THR A 20 3.74 11.74 -9.32
CA THR A 20 3.88 11.46 -10.75
C THR A 20 4.02 9.95 -10.97
N ILE A 21 3.69 9.46 -12.16
CA ILE A 21 3.75 8.02 -12.47
C ILE A 21 5.17 7.45 -12.19
N ALA A 22 6.21 8.25 -12.47
CA ALA A 22 7.60 7.89 -12.19
C ALA A 22 7.86 7.68 -10.68
N GLN A 23 7.36 8.57 -9.82
CA GLN A 23 7.48 8.44 -8.37
C GLN A 23 6.74 7.21 -7.83
N LEU A 24 5.57 6.88 -8.40
CA LEU A 24 4.84 5.66 -8.02
C LEU A 24 5.59 4.38 -8.40
N GLN A 25 6.34 4.40 -9.51
CA GLN A 25 7.18 3.29 -9.94
C GLN A 25 8.41 3.13 -9.03
N GLU A 26 9.06 4.23 -8.64
CA GLU A 26 10.17 4.22 -7.68
C GLU A 26 9.73 3.66 -6.32
N GLU A 27 8.59 4.13 -5.80
CA GLU A 27 8.04 3.62 -4.53
C GLU A 27 7.67 2.13 -4.63
N LEU A 28 7.18 1.69 -5.79
CA LEU A 28 6.89 0.28 -6.04
C LEU A 28 8.14 -0.59 -6.03
N LEU A 29 9.25 -0.10 -6.59
CA LEU A 29 10.54 -0.80 -6.54
C LEU A 29 11.04 -0.91 -5.09
N GLN A 30 10.98 0.18 -4.32
CA GLN A 30 11.37 0.20 -2.92
C GLN A 30 10.50 -0.76 -2.07
N LYS A 31 9.18 -0.77 -2.26
CA LYS A 31 8.30 -1.70 -1.53
C LYS A 31 8.54 -3.16 -1.90
N ARG A 32 8.99 -3.45 -3.12
CA ARG A 32 9.41 -4.80 -3.54
C ARG A 32 10.71 -5.23 -2.86
N THR A 33 11.70 -4.34 -2.74
CA THR A 33 12.94 -4.65 -2.01
C THR A 33 12.64 -4.90 -0.53
N ASP A 34 11.78 -4.09 0.08
CA ASP A 34 11.35 -4.27 1.47
C ASP A 34 10.62 -5.59 1.65
N GLN A 35 9.76 -5.98 0.70
CA GLN A 35 9.06 -7.28 0.76
C GLN A 35 10.05 -8.45 0.73
N LEU A 36 11.11 -8.39 -0.07
CA LEU A 36 12.13 -9.43 -0.12
C LEU A 36 12.93 -9.49 1.18
N ALA A 37 13.32 -8.34 1.72
CA ALA A 37 14.01 -8.25 3.00
C ALA A 37 13.15 -8.83 4.14
N ASN A 38 11.87 -8.45 4.21
CA ASN A 38 10.92 -8.97 5.20
C ASN A 38 10.72 -10.49 5.08
N LYS A 39 10.66 -11.03 3.85
CA LYS A 39 10.59 -12.48 3.63
C LYS A 39 11.84 -13.20 4.12
N ARG A 40 13.02 -12.65 3.85
CA ARG A 40 14.31 -13.21 4.31
C ARG A 40 14.40 -13.19 5.84
N SER A 41 14.08 -12.05 6.46
CA SER A 41 14.06 -11.92 7.93
C SER A 41 13.03 -12.84 8.58
N HIS A 42 11.86 -13.03 7.96
CA HIS A 42 10.87 -13.99 8.45
C HIS A 42 11.35 -15.44 8.35
N ALA A 43 12.03 -15.81 7.26
CA ALA A 43 12.63 -17.13 7.11
C ALA A 43 13.77 -17.37 8.13
N ALA A 44 14.53 -16.33 8.48
CA ALA A 44 15.53 -16.36 9.54
C ALA A 44 14.95 -16.38 10.96
N GLY A 45 13.64 -16.11 11.13
CA GLY A 45 13.00 -16.02 12.44
C GLY A 45 13.23 -14.70 13.18
N GLU A 46 13.87 -13.72 12.53
CA GLU A 46 14.20 -12.41 13.11
C GLU A 46 13.05 -11.40 12.99
N LEU A 47 12.07 -11.67 12.12
CA LEU A 47 10.94 -10.77 11.91
C LEU A 47 9.94 -10.85 13.07
N VAL A 48 10.00 -9.86 13.96
CA VAL A 48 9.14 -9.73 15.15
C VAL A 48 7.64 -9.80 14.83
N ASN A 49 7.21 -9.21 13.70
CA ASN A 49 5.81 -9.20 13.29
C ASN A 49 5.62 -9.68 11.85
N PRO A 50 5.14 -10.93 11.64
CA PRO A 50 4.88 -11.48 10.31
C PRO A 50 3.81 -10.71 9.51
N ARG A 51 2.92 -9.96 10.18
CA ARG A 51 1.85 -9.21 9.49
C ARG A 51 2.38 -8.09 8.61
N VAL A 52 3.62 -7.62 8.82
CA VAL A 52 4.26 -6.61 7.97
C VAL A 52 4.30 -7.08 6.52
N ILE A 53 4.61 -8.35 6.25
CA ILE A 53 4.63 -8.92 4.89
C ILE A 53 3.26 -8.75 4.21
N THR A 54 2.17 -9.01 4.95
CA THR A 54 0.81 -8.88 4.41
C THR A 54 0.42 -7.42 4.17
N ALA A 55 0.89 -6.49 5.00
CA ALA A 55 0.68 -5.06 4.81
C ALA A 55 1.43 -4.57 3.57
N THR A 56 2.71 -4.89 3.44
CA THR A 56 3.54 -4.55 2.26
C THR A 56 2.97 -5.13 0.97
N ARG A 57 2.41 -6.36 0.99
CA ARG A 57 1.69 -6.92 -0.18
C ARG A 57 0.50 -6.06 -0.61
N LYS A 58 -0.29 -5.58 0.35
CA LYS A 58 -1.45 -4.73 0.07
C LYS A 58 -1.03 -3.35 -0.44
N GLU A 59 0.06 -2.80 0.10
CA GLU A 59 0.63 -1.54 -0.39
C GLU A 59 1.09 -1.65 -1.84
N ILE A 60 1.84 -2.70 -2.21
CA ILE A 60 2.24 -2.96 -3.60
C ILE A 60 1.01 -3.05 -4.52
N ALA A 61 -0.03 -3.77 -4.09
CA ALA A 61 -1.26 -3.89 -4.89
C ALA A 61 -1.94 -2.53 -5.10
N ARG A 62 -2.00 -1.69 -4.06
CA ARG A 62 -2.56 -0.32 -4.18
C ARG A 62 -1.72 0.57 -5.10
N LEU A 63 -0.39 0.46 -5.06
CA LEU A 63 0.49 1.19 -5.98
C LEU A 63 0.23 0.81 -7.44
N HIS A 64 0.06 -0.49 -7.73
CA HIS A 64 -0.36 -0.92 -9.08
C HIS A 64 -1.70 -0.33 -9.49
N THR A 65 -2.68 -0.33 -8.59
CA THR A 65 -3.99 0.29 -8.86
C THR A 65 -3.87 1.79 -9.12
N ALA A 66 -3.05 2.50 -8.34
CA ALA A 66 -2.83 3.94 -8.51
C ALA A 66 -2.15 4.25 -9.85
N ILE A 67 -1.11 3.49 -10.23
CA ILE A 67 -0.44 3.60 -11.54
C ILE A 67 -1.46 3.38 -12.66
N ARG A 68 -2.26 2.31 -12.56
CA ARG A 68 -3.26 2.00 -13.58
C ARG A 68 -4.35 3.07 -13.69
N ALA A 69 -4.80 3.62 -12.57
CA ALA A 69 -5.76 4.72 -12.56
C ALA A 69 -5.19 5.97 -13.24
N ALA A 70 -3.92 6.30 -12.97
CA ALA A 70 -3.23 7.41 -13.62
C ALA A 70 -3.06 7.19 -15.14
N GLU A 71 -2.72 5.97 -15.57
CA GLU A 71 -2.64 5.60 -16.99
C GLU A 71 -3.99 5.72 -17.72
N LEU A 72 -5.09 5.31 -17.07
CA LEU A 72 -6.43 5.40 -17.66
C LEU A 72 -6.90 6.85 -17.74
N ALA A 73 -6.70 7.64 -16.69
CA ALA A 73 -7.00 9.08 -16.71
C ALA A 73 -6.25 9.81 -17.84
N ALA A 74 -4.97 9.48 -18.06
CA ALA A 74 -4.18 10.05 -19.15
C ALA A 74 -4.66 9.61 -20.57
N LYS A 75 -5.36 8.47 -20.68
CA LYS A 75 -5.93 7.99 -21.94
C LYS A 75 -7.30 8.61 -22.23
N GLU A 76 -8.12 8.84 -21.21
CA GLU A 76 -9.46 9.43 -21.35
C GLU A 76 -9.40 10.95 -21.60
N SER A 77 -8.33 11.62 -21.18
CA SER A 77 -8.12 13.05 -21.43
C SER A 77 -7.54 13.38 -22.81
N LYS A 78 -7.40 12.40 -23.71
CA LYS A 78 -6.72 12.51 -25.00
C LYS A 78 -7.65 12.13 -26.13
#